data_AF-A0A7C1A1N3-F1
#
_entry.id   AF-A0A7C1A1N3-F1
#
_cell.length_a   1.000
_cell.length_b   1.000
_cell.length_c   1.000
_cell.angle_alpha   90.00
_cell.angle_beta   90.00
_cell.angle_gamma   90.00
#
_symmetry.space_group_name_H-M   'P 1'
#
loop_
_entity.id
_entity.type
_entity.pdbx_description
1 polymer ?
#
loop_
_entity_poly.entity_id
_entity_poly.type
_entity_poly.pdbx_seq_one_letter_code
_entity_poly.pdbx_strand_id
1 'polypeptide(L)'
;MEMSLQKRFWEIDFLRGIAIIMMVLYHLLYNLHYFAYYNVNVYSGFWMYFARTTATLFIFLVGLSLSISFSRAKQLSSRVTMETKLFLKYLRRGLKVFSWGLIITSITWVFLREGFVIFGILHLIGISIILAYPFLKLRYWNLLIGLFCIFIGAYLKSFVFNFCWLSWLGFRPAKFYTVDYFPLLPWFGVVLIGIFFGNLFYPDYSRKFQLADFSSLSGVKMLCFLGKHSLLIYLLHQPIIIAVLYLFGIAKVSLF
;
A
#
# COMPACT_ATOMS: atom_id res chain seq x y z
N MET A 1 -18.40 -7.74 -25.08
CA MET A 1 -18.55 -7.08 -23.76
C MET A 1 -17.76 -7.81 -22.66
N GLU A 2 -17.78 -9.15 -22.58
CA GLU A 2 -17.02 -9.87 -21.54
C GLU A 2 -15.49 -9.80 -21.72
N MET A 3 -14.97 -9.89 -22.95
CA MET A 3 -13.53 -9.76 -23.23
C MET A 3 -12.93 -8.41 -22.78
N SER A 4 -13.67 -7.31 -22.89
CA SER A 4 -13.20 -5.99 -22.43
C SER A 4 -13.15 -5.88 -20.90
N LEU A 5 -13.98 -6.65 -20.19
CA LEU A 5 -13.96 -6.70 -18.72
C LEU A 5 -12.82 -7.54 -18.16
N GLN A 6 -12.17 -8.38 -18.97
CA GLN A 6 -11.01 -9.18 -18.56
C GLN A 6 -9.70 -8.39 -18.65
N LYS A 7 -9.59 -7.42 -19.57
CA LYS A 7 -8.37 -6.65 -19.81
C LYS A 7 -8.10 -5.67 -18.66
N ARG A 8 -6.91 -5.78 -18.04
CA ARG A 8 -6.44 -4.82 -17.02
C ARG A 8 -5.94 -3.55 -17.70
N PHE A 9 -6.06 -2.43 -16.99
CA PHE A 9 -5.45 -1.15 -17.38
C PHE A 9 -3.95 -1.20 -17.14
N TRP A 10 -3.17 -1.16 -18.22
CA TRP A 10 -1.71 -1.34 -18.17
C TRP A 10 -1.01 -0.22 -17.42
N GLU A 11 -1.54 1.01 -17.49
CA GLU A 11 -1.00 2.21 -16.86
C GLU A 11 -1.03 2.12 -15.33
N ILE A 12 -2.04 1.46 -14.77
CA ILE A 12 -2.15 1.23 -13.31
C ILE A 12 -1.10 0.20 -12.89
N ASP A 13 -0.96 -0.88 -13.65
CA ASP A 13 0.06 -1.90 -13.40
C ASP A 13 1.47 -1.31 -13.58
N PHE A 14 1.68 -0.43 -14.55
CA PHE A 14 2.92 0.30 -14.79
C PHE A 14 3.29 1.21 -13.61
N LEU A 15 2.37 2.09 -13.16
CA LEU A 15 2.60 2.95 -12.00
C LEU A 15 2.88 2.14 -10.73
N ARG A 16 2.22 0.99 -10.57
CA ARG A 16 2.51 0.09 -9.46
C ARG A 16 3.90 -0.56 -9.59
N GLY A 17 4.32 -0.90 -10.81
CA GLY A 17 5.68 -1.34 -11.12
C GLY A 17 6.74 -0.32 -10.72
N ILE A 18 6.51 0.96 -11.04
CA ILE A 18 7.38 2.06 -10.60
C ILE A 18 7.45 2.11 -9.07
N ALA A 19 6.29 2.07 -8.39
CA ALA A 19 6.23 2.10 -6.94
C ALA A 19 7.03 0.93 -6.30
N ILE A 20 6.99 -0.26 -6.90
CA ILE A 20 7.78 -1.41 -6.45
C ILE A 20 9.28 -1.13 -6.56
N ILE A 21 9.75 -0.62 -7.69
CA ILE A 21 11.17 -0.32 -7.88
C ILE A 21 11.61 0.72 -6.86
N MET A 22 10.82 1.78 -6.66
CA MET A 22 11.10 2.79 -5.66
C MET A 22 11.19 2.18 -4.25
N MET A 23 10.25 1.29 -3.90
CA MET A 23 10.23 0.60 -2.61
C MET A 23 11.47 -0.28 -2.42
N VAL A 24 11.84 -1.08 -3.42
CA VAL A 24 13.04 -1.95 -3.37
C VAL A 24 14.30 -1.12 -3.23
N LEU A 25 14.43 -0.03 -4.00
CA LEU A 25 15.58 0.87 -3.93
C LEU A 25 15.72 1.53 -2.56
N TYR A 26 14.62 2.05 -2.01
CA TYR A 26 14.64 2.66 -0.67
C TYR A 26 15.04 1.63 0.40
N HIS A 27 14.48 0.43 0.36
CA HIS A 27 14.81 -0.62 1.33
C HIS A 27 16.26 -1.11 1.16
N LEU A 28 16.80 -1.18 -0.05
CA LEU A 28 18.23 -1.47 -0.24
C LEU A 28 19.10 -0.45 0.51
N LEU A 29 18.83 0.84 0.34
CA LEU A 29 19.57 1.90 1.02
C LEU A 29 19.36 1.88 2.54
N TYR A 30 18.13 1.62 2.99
CA TYR A 30 17.82 1.44 4.40
C TYR A 30 18.63 0.30 5.00
N ASN A 31 18.70 -0.86 4.33
CA ASN A 31 19.46 -2.01 4.80
C ASN A 31 20.97 -1.75 4.78
N LEU A 32 21.50 -1.03 3.79
CA LEU A 32 22.91 -0.63 3.77
C LEU A 32 23.24 0.30 4.95
N HIS A 33 22.35 1.24 5.28
CA HIS A 33 22.51 2.10 6.44
C HIS A 33 22.43 1.28 7.75
N TYR A 34 21.42 0.42 7.87
CA TYR A 34 21.11 -0.30 9.11
C TYR A 34 22.08 -1.47 9.40
N PHE A 35 22.41 -2.30 8.40
CA PHE A 35 23.21 -3.52 8.57
C PHE A 35 24.68 -3.38 8.15
N ALA A 36 25.00 -2.39 7.33
CA ALA A 36 26.35 -2.21 6.78
C ALA A 36 27.00 -0.87 7.20
N TYR A 37 26.32 -0.09 8.05
CA TYR A 37 26.79 1.19 8.60
C TYR A 37 27.26 2.21 7.55
N TYR A 38 26.73 2.11 6.32
CA TYR A 38 26.98 3.13 5.31
C TYR A 38 26.36 4.46 5.76
N ASN A 39 27.08 5.55 5.54
CA ASN A 39 26.63 6.91 5.89
C ASN A 39 25.62 7.45 4.87
N VAL A 40 24.49 6.75 4.71
CA VAL A 40 23.34 7.18 3.91
C VAL A 40 22.24 7.60 4.87
N ASN A 41 21.95 8.91 4.93
CA ASN A 41 20.87 9.41 5.77
C ASN A 41 19.51 9.17 5.09
N VAL A 42 18.93 7.99 5.32
CA VAL A 42 17.62 7.59 4.77
C VAL A 42 16.43 8.25 5.47
N TYR A 43 16.63 8.75 6.69
CA TYR A 43 15.57 9.30 7.54
C TYR A 43 15.29 10.78 7.32
N SER A 44 16.10 11.48 6.52
CA SER A 44 15.93 12.90 6.23
C SER A 44 16.19 13.24 4.76
N GLY A 45 15.99 14.51 4.40
CA GLY A 45 16.25 15.02 3.05
C GLY A 45 15.49 14.26 1.95
N PHE A 46 16.17 14.05 0.82
CA PHE A 46 15.60 13.42 -0.37
C PHE A 46 15.00 12.03 -0.09
N TRP A 47 15.73 11.15 0.61
CA TRP A 47 15.31 9.76 0.82
C TRP A 47 14.05 9.63 1.69
N MET A 48 13.88 10.52 2.66
CA MET A 48 12.64 10.58 3.45
C MET A 48 11.42 10.92 2.57
N TYR A 49 11.53 11.93 1.70
CA TYR A 49 10.45 12.27 0.78
C TYR A 49 10.24 11.20 -0.28
N PHE A 50 11.31 10.58 -0.77
CA PHE A 50 11.24 9.44 -1.69
C PHE A 50 10.44 8.27 -1.11
N ALA A 51 10.70 7.89 0.15
CA ALA A 51 9.94 6.87 0.86
C ALA A 51 8.47 7.25 1.03
N ARG A 52 8.18 8.50 1.45
CA ARG A 52 6.81 8.99 1.63
C ARG A 52 6.03 9.03 0.32
N THR A 53 6.66 9.43 -0.77
CA THR A 53 6.06 9.42 -2.12
C THR A 53 5.79 7.99 -2.58
N THR A 54 6.73 7.08 -2.35
CA THR A 54 6.56 5.64 -2.66
C THR A 54 5.34 5.06 -1.95
N ALA A 55 5.23 5.28 -0.64
CA ALA A 55 4.12 4.77 0.14
C ALA A 55 2.78 5.43 -0.26
N THR A 56 2.77 6.74 -0.45
CA THR A 56 1.59 7.49 -0.94
C THR A 56 1.12 6.92 -2.27
N LEU A 57 2.02 6.69 -3.22
CA LEU A 57 1.69 6.12 -4.53
C LEU A 57 1.08 4.72 -4.40
N PHE A 58 1.67 3.84 -3.59
CA PHE A 58 1.13 2.50 -3.34
C PHE A 58 -0.28 2.54 -2.76
N ILE A 59 -0.48 3.33 -1.70
CA ILE A 59 -1.74 3.42 -0.96
C ILE A 59 -2.82 4.08 -1.83
N PHE A 60 -2.46 5.10 -2.59
CA PHE A 60 -3.34 5.72 -3.59
C PHE A 60 -3.79 4.71 -4.64
N LEU A 61 -2.85 3.93 -5.21
CA LEU A 61 -3.15 2.91 -6.22
C LEU A 61 -4.01 1.78 -5.66
N VAL A 62 -3.95 1.48 -4.35
CA VAL A 62 -4.88 0.56 -3.69
C VAL A 62 -6.31 1.09 -3.80
N GLY A 63 -6.57 2.35 -3.40
CA GLY A 63 -7.88 2.97 -3.50
C GLY A 63 -8.41 3.04 -4.93
N LEU A 64 -7.55 3.48 -5.87
CA LEU A 64 -7.88 3.51 -7.29
C LEU A 64 -8.26 2.12 -7.82
N SER A 65 -7.49 1.09 -7.46
CA SER A 65 -7.76 -0.29 -7.88
C SER A 65 -9.04 -0.87 -7.25
N LEU A 66 -9.43 -0.41 -6.05
CA LEU A 66 -10.66 -0.85 -5.38
C LEU A 66 -11.90 -0.34 -6.11
N SER A 67 -11.95 0.95 -6.45
CA SER A 67 -13.08 1.52 -7.22
C SER A 67 -13.23 0.83 -8.59
N ILE A 68 -12.13 0.58 -9.30
CA ILE A 68 -12.13 -0.13 -10.59
C ILE A 68 -12.61 -1.58 -10.44
N SER A 69 -12.10 -2.29 -9.42
CA SER A 69 -12.55 -3.66 -9.10
C SER A 69 -14.05 -3.70 -8.75
N PHE A 70 -14.57 -2.64 -8.13
CA PHE A 70 -15.98 -2.50 -7.80
C PHE A 70 -16.82 -2.28 -9.04
N SER A 71 -16.45 -1.32 -9.90
CA SER A 71 -17.12 -1.05 -11.17
C SER A 71 -17.17 -2.29 -12.07
N ARG A 72 -16.06 -3.04 -12.16
CA ARG A 72 -16.02 -4.33 -12.88
C ARG A 72 -17.02 -5.34 -12.29
N ALA A 73 -16.97 -5.54 -10.98
CA ALA A 73 -17.83 -6.52 -10.32
C ALA A 73 -19.31 -6.17 -10.53
N LYS A 74 -19.65 -4.87 -10.46
CA LYS A 74 -20.99 -4.31 -10.71
C LYS A 74 -21.55 -4.70 -12.08
N GLN A 75 -20.71 -4.71 -13.11
CA GLN A 75 -21.11 -5.07 -14.48
C GLN A 75 -21.24 -6.58 -14.70
N LEU A 76 -20.49 -7.39 -13.95
CA LEU A 76 -20.44 -8.85 -14.12
C LEU A 76 -21.54 -9.62 -13.37
N SER A 77 -22.33 -8.99 -12.50
CA SER A 77 -23.33 -9.74 -11.69
C SER A 77 -24.74 -9.15 -11.77
N SER A 78 -25.75 -10.03 -11.68
CA SER A 78 -27.17 -9.68 -11.58
C SER A 78 -27.48 -8.92 -10.27
N ARG A 79 -28.33 -7.89 -10.33
CA ARG A 79 -28.57 -6.91 -9.25
C ARG A 79 -29.07 -7.52 -7.92
N VAL A 80 -29.74 -8.68 -7.94
CA VAL A 80 -30.51 -9.18 -6.78
C VAL A 80 -29.64 -9.86 -5.70
N THR A 81 -28.51 -10.50 -6.06
CA THR A 81 -27.61 -11.17 -5.10
C THR A 81 -26.32 -10.38 -4.81
N MET A 82 -26.29 -9.09 -5.16
CA MET A 82 -25.07 -8.33 -5.34
C MET A 82 -24.39 -7.87 -4.05
N GLU A 83 -25.13 -7.22 -3.14
CA GLU A 83 -24.48 -6.46 -2.07
C GLU A 83 -23.75 -7.37 -1.07
N THR A 84 -24.37 -8.47 -0.66
CA THR A 84 -23.75 -9.44 0.26
C THR A 84 -22.53 -10.12 -0.38
N LYS A 85 -22.63 -10.52 -1.65
CA LYS A 85 -21.50 -11.14 -2.37
C LYS A 85 -20.34 -10.16 -2.56
N LEU A 86 -20.62 -8.89 -2.84
CA LEU A 86 -19.61 -7.85 -2.97
C LEU A 86 -18.93 -7.57 -1.64
N PHE A 87 -19.68 -7.37 -0.56
CA PHE A 87 -19.10 -7.15 0.76
C PHE A 87 -18.18 -8.31 1.16
N LEU A 88 -18.64 -9.56 1.04
CA LEU A 88 -17.84 -10.75 1.35
C LEU A 88 -16.55 -10.84 0.50
N LYS A 89 -16.60 -10.43 -0.78
CA LYS A 89 -15.42 -10.35 -1.65
C LYS A 89 -14.37 -9.38 -1.07
N TYR A 90 -14.78 -8.18 -0.65
CA TYR A 90 -13.86 -7.19 -0.07
C TYR A 90 -13.39 -7.60 1.33
N LEU A 91 -14.28 -8.15 2.15
CA LEU A 91 -13.95 -8.68 3.47
C LEU A 91 -12.87 -9.77 3.38
N ARG A 92 -13.07 -10.79 2.54
CA ARG A 92 -12.10 -11.87 2.34
C ARG A 92 -10.76 -11.35 1.81
N ARG A 93 -10.79 -10.41 0.87
CA ARG A 93 -9.57 -9.81 0.31
C ARG A 93 -8.82 -8.99 1.37
N GLY A 94 -9.53 -8.19 2.16
CA GLY A 94 -8.97 -7.39 3.24
C GLY A 94 -8.35 -8.26 4.32
N LEU A 95 -9.10 -9.26 4.81
CA LEU A 95 -8.61 -10.24 5.78
C LEU A 95 -7.36 -10.97 5.28
N LYS A 96 -7.35 -11.43 4.02
CA LYS A 96 -6.17 -12.09 3.44
C LYS A 96 -4.92 -11.21 3.49
N VAL A 97 -5.04 -9.93 3.12
CA VAL A 97 -3.88 -8.99 3.14
C VAL A 97 -3.49 -8.65 4.58
N PHE A 98 -4.47 -8.45 5.46
CA PHE A 98 -4.24 -8.20 6.88
C PHE A 98 -3.50 -9.36 7.55
N SER A 99 -3.88 -10.62 7.25
CA SER A 99 -3.20 -11.81 7.75
C SER A 99 -1.73 -11.87 7.35
N TRP A 100 -1.36 -11.44 6.14
CA TRP A 100 0.05 -11.31 5.77
C TRP A 100 0.77 -10.26 6.62
N GLY A 101 0.10 -9.16 6.97
CA GLY A 101 0.61 -8.20 7.96
C GLY A 101 0.91 -8.86 9.30
N LEU A 102 -0.03 -9.64 9.84
CA LEU A 102 0.15 -10.34 11.11
C LEU A 102 1.32 -11.33 11.07
N ILE A 103 1.51 -12.03 9.95
CA ILE A 103 2.68 -12.91 9.76
C ILE A 103 3.98 -12.11 9.84
N ILE A 104 4.05 -10.93 9.19
CA ILE A 104 5.21 -10.05 9.26
C ILE A 104 5.43 -9.52 10.69
N THR A 105 4.38 -9.18 11.41
CA THR A 105 4.45 -8.81 12.84
C THR A 105 5.08 -9.93 13.66
N SER A 106 4.60 -11.18 13.52
CA SER A 106 5.15 -12.34 14.25
C SER A 106 6.62 -12.59 13.91
N ILE A 107 6.98 -12.56 12.62
CA ILE A 107 8.37 -12.75 12.18
C ILE A 107 9.26 -11.64 12.76
N THR A 108 8.89 -10.38 12.57
CA THR A 108 9.70 -9.25 13.06
C THR A 108 9.74 -9.17 14.59
N TRP A 109 8.73 -9.67 15.30
CA TRP A 109 8.76 -9.76 16.75
C TRP A 109 9.84 -10.72 17.24
N VAL A 110 10.00 -11.88 16.59
CA VAL A 110 11.05 -12.84 16.91
C VAL A 110 12.45 -12.29 16.59
N PHE A 111 12.63 -11.65 15.43
CA PHE A 111 13.96 -11.22 14.96
C PHE A 111 14.40 -9.83 15.43
N LEU A 112 13.49 -8.85 15.53
CA LEU A 112 13.81 -7.44 15.83
C LEU A 112 13.45 -7.03 17.26
N ARG A 113 12.61 -7.79 17.97
CA ARG A 113 12.11 -7.52 19.34
C ARG A 113 11.54 -6.11 19.55
N GLU A 114 12.36 -5.11 19.83
CA GLU A 114 11.93 -3.73 20.10
C GLU A 114 11.47 -2.98 18.83
N GLY A 115 11.94 -3.40 17.65
CA GLY A 115 11.61 -2.76 16.37
C GLY A 115 10.48 -3.40 15.58
N PHE A 116 9.80 -4.42 16.12
CA PHE A 116 8.84 -5.23 15.37
C PHE A 116 7.68 -4.42 14.79
N VAL A 117 7.08 -4.93 13.70
CA VAL A 117 6.00 -4.24 12.98
C VAL A 117 4.71 -4.30 13.80
N ILE A 118 4.26 -3.16 14.34
CA ILE A 118 3.01 -3.09 15.13
C ILE A 118 1.80 -2.92 14.20
N PHE A 119 1.87 -1.95 13.28
CA PHE A 119 0.80 -1.67 12.35
C PHE A 119 1.38 -1.13 11.04
N GLY A 120 1.98 -2.04 10.27
CA GLY A 120 2.61 -1.76 8.97
C GLY A 120 1.63 -1.59 7.80
N ILE A 121 2.17 -1.37 6.61
CA ILE A 121 1.37 -1.04 5.41
C ILE A 121 0.37 -2.16 5.02
N LEU A 122 0.69 -3.43 5.26
CA LEU A 122 -0.24 -4.54 4.97
C LEU A 122 -1.44 -4.57 5.91
N HIS A 123 -1.26 -4.21 7.19
CA HIS A 123 -2.36 -4.06 8.14
C HIS A 123 -3.29 -2.95 7.68
N LEU A 124 -2.71 -1.79 7.36
CA LEU A 124 -3.44 -0.65 6.81
C LEU A 124 -4.22 -1.05 5.56
N ILE A 125 -3.57 -1.65 4.56
CA ILE A 125 -4.22 -2.03 3.30
C ILE A 125 -5.36 -3.02 3.58
N GLY A 126 -5.11 -4.03 4.41
CA GLY A 126 -6.13 -5.02 4.78
C GLY A 126 -7.38 -4.39 5.39
N ILE A 127 -7.21 -3.55 6.41
CA ILE A 127 -8.32 -2.82 7.05
C ILE A 127 -8.96 -1.83 6.07
N SER A 128 -8.16 -1.10 5.31
CA SER A 128 -8.66 -0.10 4.34
C SER A 128 -9.52 -0.73 3.26
N ILE A 129 -9.20 -1.95 2.79
CA ILE A 129 -10.03 -2.67 1.81
C ILE A 129 -11.43 -2.96 2.38
N ILE A 130 -11.53 -3.29 3.66
CA ILE A 130 -12.80 -3.58 4.34
C ILE A 130 -13.57 -2.29 4.56
N LEU A 131 -12.91 -1.29 5.18
CA LEU A 131 -13.52 -0.01 5.52
C LEU A 131 -13.92 0.81 4.29
N ALA A 132 -13.20 0.66 3.17
CA ALA A 132 -13.50 1.37 1.93
C ALA A 132 -14.84 0.96 1.30
N TYR A 133 -15.39 -0.23 1.62
CA TYR A 133 -16.59 -0.76 0.96
C TYR A 133 -17.76 0.25 0.86
N PRO A 134 -18.25 0.87 1.96
CA PRO A 134 -19.31 1.89 1.88
C PRO A 134 -18.91 3.13 1.05
N PHE A 135 -17.62 3.45 0.97
CA PHE A 135 -17.10 4.62 0.25
C PHE A 135 -17.00 4.41 -1.27
N LEU A 136 -17.05 3.17 -1.76
CA LEU A 136 -16.89 2.87 -3.19
C LEU A 136 -17.95 3.56 -4.06
N LYS A 137 -19.15 3.83 -3.51
CA LYS A 137 -20.27 4.49 -4.21
C LYS A 137 -20.23 6.03 -4.13
N LEU A 138 -19.41 6.61 -3.25
CA LEU A 138 -19.53 8.02 -2.82
C LEU A 138 -18.83 9.05 -3.73
N ARG A 139 -18.15 8.61 -4.80
CA ARG A 139 -17.47 9.44 -5.82
C ARG A 139 -16.79 10.70 -5.23
N TYR A 140 -17.41 11.88 -5.35
CA TYR A 140 -16.84 13.17 -4.92
C TYR A 140 -16.69 13.32 -3.40
N TRP A 141 -17.59 12.73 -2.61
CA TRP A 141 -17.51 12.77 -1.15
C TRP A 141 -16.25 12.08 -0.62
N ASN A 142 -15.69 11.12 -1.35
CA ASN A 142 -14.42 10.49 -0.97
C ASN A 142 -13.26 11.47 -0.95
N LEU A 143 -13.28 12.52 -1.79
CA LEU A 143 -12.25 13.56 -1.75
C LEU A 143 -12.37 14.36 -0.45
N LEU A 144 -13.58 14.81 -0.09
CA LEU A 144 -13.82 15.59 1.12
C LEU A 144 -13.47 14.78 2.39
N ILE A 145 -13.99 13.55 2.49
CA ILE A 145 -13.72 12.67 3.63
C ILE A 145 -12.23 12.29 3.66
N GLY A 146 -11.60 12.05 2.50
CA GLY A 146 -10.19 11.75 2.40
C GLY A 146 -9.29 12.88 2.89
N LEU A 147 -9.58 14.11 2.48
CA LEU A 147 -8.89 15.31 2.97
C LEU A 147 -9.11 15.51 4.47
N PHE A 148 -10.32 15.26 4.96
CA PHE A 148 -10.63 15.32 6.40
C PHE A 148 -9.82 14.29 7.20
N CYS A 149 -9.72 13.04 6.74
CA CYS A 149 -8.87 12.02 7.37
C CYS A 149 -7.39 12.43 7.39
N ILE A 150 -6.89 13.04 6.31
CA ILE A 150 -5.51 13.54 6.24
C ILE A 150 -5.30 14.68 7.24
N PHE A 151 -6.24 15.62 7.31
CA PHE A 151 -6.20 16.73 8.25
C PHE A 151 -6.18 16.24 9.70
N ILE A 152 -7.07 15.30 10.07
CA ILE A 152 -7.05 14.71 11.42
C ILE A 152 -5.73 14.00 11.69
N GLY A 153 -5.21 13.20 10.74
CA GLY A 153 -3.93 12.51 10.92
C GLY A 153 -2.76 13.48 11.11
N ALA A 154 -2.76 14.61 10.39
CA ALA A 154 -1.77 15.68 10.58
C ALA A 154 -1.92 16.36 11.94
N TYR A 155 -3.15 16.61 12.38
CA TYR A 155 -3.44 17.17 13.70
C TYR A 155 -2.98 16.24 14.83
N LEU A 156 -3.30 14.94 14.76
CA LEU A 156 -2.90 13.94 15.75
C LEU A 156 -1.38 13.82 15.89
N LYS A 157 -0.62 14.05 14.82
CA LYS A 157 0.84 14.00 14.82
C LYS A 157 1.48 15.06 15.74
N SER A 158 0.77 16.14 16.05
CA SER A 158 1.22 17.17 16.98
C SER A 158 1.08 16.78 18.45
N PHE A 159 0.46 15.64 18.74
CA PHE A 159 0.21 15.15 20.10
C PHE A 159 0.99 13.86 20.37
N VAL A 160 1.25 13.63 21.66
CA VAL A 160 1.81 12.39 22.17
C VAL A 160 0.83 11.81 23.18
N PHE A 161 0.63 10.50 23.12
CA PHE A 161 -0.36 9.81 23.93
C PHE A 161 0.31 8.86 24.94
N ASN A 162 -0.38 8.59 26.06
CA ASN A 162 0.13 7.68 27.11
C ASN A 162 -0.40 6.25 26.96
N PHE A 163 -0.94 5.90 25.78
CA PHE A 163 -1.55 4.59 25.50
C PHE A 163 -1.16 4.06 24.12
N CYS A 164 -1.15 2.73 23.98
CA CYS A 164 -0.72 2.05 22.76
C CYS A 164 -1.87 1.44 21.94
N TRP A 165 -3.05 1.19 22.55
CA TRP A 165 -4.13 0.42 21.90
C TRP A 165 -4.82 1.15 20.73
N LEU A 166 -4.66 2.47 20.61
CA LEU A 166 -5.13 3.26 19.44
C LEU A 166 -3.99 3.67 18.49
N SER A 167 -2.80 3.08 18.63
CA SER A 167 -1.68 3.33 17.72
C SER A 167 -2.04 2.98 16.27
N TRP A 168 -2.85 1.95 16.04
CA TRP A 168 -3.35 1.59 14.71
C TRP A 168 -4.22 2.68 14.07
N LEU A 169 -4.86 3.55 14.85
CA LEU A 169 -5.71 4.63 14.36
C LEU A 169 -4.91 5.89 14.05
N GLY A 170 -3.76 6.10 14.70
CA GLY A 170 -2.88 7.27 14.52
C GLY A 170 -2.42 7.92 15.84
N PHE A 171 -2.86 7.39 16.99
CA PHE A 171 -2.51 7.91 18.31
C PHE A 171 -1.14 7.34 18.73
N ARG A 172 -0.08 8.09 18.42
CA ARG A 172 1.30 7.64 18.65
C ARG A 172 1.77 7.92 20.08
N PRO A 173 2.24 6.91 20.83
CA PRO A 173 2.74 7.12 22.18
C PRO A 173 4.17 7.68 22.25
N ALA A 174 4.55 8.16 23.43
CA ALA A 174 5.92 8.60 23.70
C ALA A 174 6.90 7.42 23.50
N LYS A 175 8.00 7.65 22.77
CA LYS A 175 9.03 6.63 22.44
C LYS A 175 8.56 5.47 21.54
N PHE A 176 7.51 5.69 20.74
CA PHE A 176 7.04 4.68 19.78
C PHE A 176 8.03 4.46 18.63
N TYR A 177 8.67 3.28 18.60
CA TYR A 177 9.56 2.82 17.54
C TYR A 177 9.06 1.51 16.93
N THR A 178 9.10 1.42 15.61
CA THR A 178 8.80 0.23 14.82
C THR A 178 9.34 0.46 13.42
N VAL A 179 9.81 -0.60 12.75
CA VAL A 179 10.42 -0.49 11.42
C VAL A 179 9.41 -0.19 10.31
N ASP A 180 8.11 -0.46 10.55
CA ASP A 180 7.03 -0.16 9.60
C ASP A 180 5.77 0.31 10.34
N TYR A 181 5.35 1.56 10.11
CA TYR A 181 4.20 2.17 10.75
C TYR A 181 3.35 3.02 9.80
N PHE A 182 2.16 2.51 9.52
CA PHE A 182 1.16 3.11 8.65
C PHE A 182 -0.21 3.10 9.32
N PRO A 183 -0.46 3.99 10.31
CA PRO A 183 -1.76 4.06 10.99
C PRO A 183 -2.91 4.39 10.02
N LEU A 184 -4.15 4.12 10.44
CA LEU A 184 -5.32 4.41 9.62
C LEU A 184 -5.41 5.89 9.25
N LEU A 185 -5.15 6.82 10.17
CA LEU A 185 -5.05 8.25 9.90
C LEU A 185 -3.57 8.65 9.83
N PRO A 186 -3.10 9.32 8.76
CA PRO A 186 -3.86 9.92 7.65
C PRO A 186 -4.12 8.98 6.44
N TRP A 187 -3.54 7.78 6.44
CA TRP A 187 -3.33 7.01 5.21
C TRP A 187 -4.61 6.46 4.56
N PHE A 188 -5.66 6.19 5.33
CA PHE A 188 -6.98 5.87 4.78
C PHE A 188 -7.53 7.02 3.92
N GLY A 189 -7.20 8.27 4.25
CA GLY A 189 -7.55 9.40 3.41
C GLY A 189 -6.91 9.33 2.02
N VAL A 190 -5.67 8.85 1.92
CA VAL A 190 -5.00 8.61 0.63
C VAL A 190 -5.72 7.50 -0.16
N VAL A 191 -6.20 6.45 0.52
CA VAL A 191 -7.04 5.41 -0.11
C VAL A 191 -8.33 6.02 -0.66
N LEU A 192 -9.03 6.86 0.12
CA LEU A 192 -10.26 7.51 -0.33
C LEU A 192 -10.04 8.45 -1.52
N ILE A 193 -8.94 9.20 -1.53
CA ILE A 193 -8.54 10.02 -2.69
C ILE A 193 -8.29 9.12 -3.92
N GLY A 194 -7.63 7.97 -3.73
CA GLY A 194 -7.48 6.97 -4.79
C GLY A 194 -8.84 6.48 -5.34
N ILE A 195 -9.80 6.19 -4.46
CA ILE A 195 -11.17 5.79 -4.85
C ILE A 195 -11.86 6.92 -5.63
N PHE A 196 -11.71 8.17 -5.18
CA PHE A 196 -12.23 9.34 -5.89
C PHE A 196 -11.72 9.38 -7.35
N PHE A 197 -10.40 9.29 -7.54
CA PHE A 197 -9.79 9.33 -8.87
C PHE A 197 -10.13 8.12 -9.72
N GLY A 198 -10.23 6.93 -9.14
CA GLY A 198 -10.66 5.75 -9.89
C GLY A 198 -12.13 5.84 -10.33
N ASN A 199 -13.01 6.39 -9.50
CA ASN A 199 -14.40 6.70 -9.89
C ASN A 199 -14.50 7.81 -10.95
N LEU A 200 -13.56 8.76 -10.95
CA LEU A 200 -13.53 9.87 -11.91
C LEU A 200 -13.02 9.44 -13.28
N PHE A 201 -11.89 8.73 -13.31
CA PHE A 201 -11.18 8.39 -14.55
C PHE A 201 -11.54 7.04 -15.15
N TYR A 202 -12.08 6.12 -14.33
CA TYR A 202 -12.46 4.77 -14.75
C TYR A 202 -13.91 4.38 -14.39
N PRO A 203 -14.91 5.26 -14.62
CA PRO A 203 -16.31 4.92 -14.37
C PRO A 203 -16.74 3.73 -15.24
N ASP A 204 -17.58 2.86 -14.68
CA ASP A 204 -18.13 1.69 -15.38
C ASP A 204 -17.04 0.83 -16.07
N TYR A 205 -15.88 0.70 -15.42
CA TYR A 205 -14.73 -0.05 -15.93
C TYR A 205 -14.26 0.42 -17.32
N SER A 206 -14.42 1.71 -17.61
CA SER A 206 -14.02 2.33 -18.88
C SER A 206 -13.13 3.55 -18.62
N ARG A 207 -12.03 3.66 -19.37
CA ARG A 207 -11.11 4.81 -19.29
C ARG A 207 -11.77 6.04 -19.92
N LYS A 208 -11.79 7.17 -19.21
CA LYS A 208 -12.39 8.45 -19.69
C LYS A 208 -11.39 9.45 -20.28
N PHE A 209 -10.14 9.06 -20.46
CA PHE A 209 -9.09 9.87 -21.05
C PHE A 209 -8.41 9.11 -22.18
N GLN A 210 -7.85 9.86 -23.14
CA GLN A 210 -7.05 9.27 -24.21
C GLN A 210 -5.61 9.07 -23.71
N LEU A 211 -5.07 7.89 -23.98
CA LEU A 211 -3.70 7.53 -23.64
C LEU A 211 -3.16 6.65 -24.77
N ALA A 212 -2.01 7.03 -25.32
CA ALA A 212 -1.29 6.21 -26.29
C ALA A 212 -0.95 4.85 -25.67
N ASP A 213 -1.16 3.76 -26.41
CA ASP A 213 -0.93 2.42 -25.90
C ASP A 213 0.56 2.06 -25.98
N PHE A 214 1.27 2.24 -24.87
CA PHE A 214 2.66 1.84 -24.72
C PHE A 214 2.83 0.43 -24.14
N SER A 215 1.75 -0.34 -23.97
CA SER A 215 1.80 -1.67 -23.34
C SER A 215 2.60 -2.71 -24.13
N SER A 216 2.91 -2.44 -25.41
CA SER A 216 3.76 -3.29 -26.24
C SER A 216 5.26 -3.11 -25.98
N LEU A 217 5.68 -1.95 -25.44
CA LEU A 217 7.08 -1.62 -25.19
C LEU A 217 7.68 -2.53 -24.11
N SER A 218 8.89 -3.03 -24.32
CA SER A 218 9.53 -4.01 -23.43
C SER A 218 9.69 -3.50 -21.99
N GLY A 219 10.18 -2.27 -21.81
CA GLY A 219 10.32 -1.65 -20.49
C GLY A 219 8.98 -1.47 -19.76
N VAL A 220 7.93 -1.09 -20.49
CA VAL A 220 6.57 -0.96 -19.93
C VAL A 220 6.02 -2.33 -19.54
N LYS A 221 6.21 -3.36 -20.37
CA LYS A 221 5.80 -4.74 -20.06
C LYS A 221 6.46 -5.24 -18.78
N MET A 222 7.75 -4.99 -18.59
CA MET A 222 8.47 -5.36 -17.37
C MET A 222 7.87 -4.66 -16.14
N LEU A 223 7.64 -3.35 -16.20
CA LEU A 223 7.02 -2.61 -15.11
C LEU A 223 5.59 -3.09 -14.81
N CYS A 224 4.78 -3.32 -15.84
CA CYS A 224 3.45 -3.91 -15.68
C CYS A 224 3.52 -5.31 -15.06
N PHE A 225 4.52 -6.12 -15.41
CA PHE A 225 4.73 -7.44 -14.81
C PHE A 225 5.01 -7.32 -13.31
N LEU A 226 5.95 -6.46 -12.92
CA LEU A 226 6.22 -6.18 -11.50
C LEU A 226 4.95 -5.72 -10.79
N GLY A 227 4.20 -4.77 -11.36
CA GLY A 227 2.94 -4.29 -10.80
C GLY A 227 1.86 -5.35 -10.64
N LYS A 228 1.77 -6.33 -11.54
CA LYS A 228 0.83 -7.46 -11.41
C LYS A 228 1.18 -8.38 -10.24
N HIS A 229 2.47 -8.53 -9.95
CA HIS A 229 3.00 -9.38 -8.87
C HIS A 229 3.40 -8.59 -7.61
N SER A 230 2.87 -7.37 -7.44
CA SER A 230 3.31 -6.44 -6.40
C SER A 230 3.29 -6.99 -4.98
N LEU A 231 2.27 -7.78 -4.61
CA LEU A 231 2.17 -8.33 -3.25
C LEU A 231 3.26 -9.38 -2.99
N LEU A 232 3.56 -10.22 -3.98
CA LEU A 232 4.62 -11.23 -3.86
C LEU A 232 5.97 -10.54 -3.69
N ILE A 233 6.26 -9.56 -4.54
CA ILE A 233 7.51 -8.80 -4.47
C ILE A 233 7.60 -8.04 -3.14
N TYR A 234 6.49 -7.44 -2.69
CA TYR A 234 6.43 -6.78 -1.39
C TYR A 234 6.75 -7.75 -0.23
N LEU A 235 6.31 -9.00 -0.26
CA LEU A 235 6.63 -9.95 0.81
C LEU A 235 8.08 -10.44 0.75
N LEU A 236 8.64 -10.58 -0.45
CA LEU A 236 9.95 -11.20 -0.64
C LEU A 236 11.12 -10.22 -0.70
N HIS A 237 10.89 -8.93 -1.00
CA HIS A 237 11.99 -7.99 -1.22
C HIS A 237 12.90 -7.87 0.00
N GLN A 238 12.36 -7.72 1.22
CA GLN A 238 13.17 -7.49 2.41
C GLN A 238 14.03 -8.73 2.75
N PRO A 239 13.49 -9.95 2.83
CA PRO A 239 14.31 -11.16 3.02
C PRO A 239 15.36 -11.33 1.93
N ILE A 240 15.01 -11.10 0.66
CA ILE A 240 15.95 -11.24 -0.46
C ILE A 240 17.08 -10.20 -0.37
N ILE A 241 16.77 -8.92 -0.12
CA ILE A 241 17.77 -7.86 0.02
C ILE A 241 18.74 -8.19 1.15
N ILE A 242 18.21 -8.59 2.32
CA ILE A 242 19.04 -8.94 3.48
C ILE A 242 19.93 -10.15 3.16
N ALA A 243 19.37 -11.22 2.56
CA ALA A 243 20.12 -12.41 2.18
C ALA A 243 21.25 -12.09 1.19
N VAL A 244 20.97 -11.27 0.16
CA VAL A 244 21.98 -10.83 -0.81
C VAL A 244 23.09 -10.04 -0.11
N LEU A 245 22.75 -9.03 0.70
CA LEU A 245 23.76 -8.23 1.41
C LEU A 245 24.62 -9.07 2.37
N TYR A 246 24.03 -10.09 2.99
CA TYR A 246 24.75 -11.03 3.85
C TYR A 246 25.71 -11.93 3.06
N LEU A 247 25.25 -12.51 1.95
CA LEU A 247 26.08 -13.38 1.08
C LEU A 247 27.28 -12.65 0.47
N PHE A 248 27.15 -11.35 0.19
CA PHE A 248 28.26 -10.51 -0.27
C PHE A 248 29.17 -10.01 0.86
N GLY A 249 28.91 -10.39 2.13
CA GLY A 249 29.70 -9.96 3.28
C GLY A 249 29.53 -8.47 3.65
N ILE A 250 28.52 -7.81 3.09
CA ILE A 250 28.26 -6.38 3.29
C ILE A 250 27.47 -6.15 4.59
N ALA A 251 26.48 -7.00 4.86
CA ALA A 251 25.65 -6.91 6.07
C ALA A 251 26.24 -7.72 7.23
N LYS A 252 26.49 -7.06 8.37
CA LYS A 252 26.79 -7.73 9.63
C LYS A 252 25.49 -8.07 10.34
N VAL A 253 24.86 -9.15 9.93
CA VAL A 253 23.67 -9.65 10.64
C VAL A 253 24.17 -10.46 11.84
N SER A 254 24.20 -9.87 13.02
CA SER A 254 24.32 -10.62 14.28
C SER A 254 22.99 -11.34 14.53
N LEU A 255 22.78 -12.46 13.84
CA LEU A 255 21.78 -13.42 14.26
C LEU A 255 22.38 -14.09 15.50
N PHE A 256 21.84 -13.69 16.66
CA PHE A 256 22.27 -13.99 18.04
C PHE A 256 23.30 -13.01 18.63
#